data_AF-A0A9D0CZ00-F1
#
_entry.id   AF-A0A9D0CZ00-F1
#
_cell.length_a   1.000
_cell.length_b   1.000
_cell.length_c   1.000
_cell.angle_alpha   90.00
_cell.angle_beta   90.00
_cell.angle_gamma   90.00
#
_symmetry.space_group_name_H-M   'P 1'
#
loop_
_entity.id
_entity.type
_entity.pdbx_description
1 polymer ?
#
loop_
_entity_poly.entity_id
_entity_poly.type
_entity_poly.pdbx_seq_one_letter_code
_entity_poly.pdbx_strand_id
1 'polypeptide(L)'
;MENRLMDEYRPVIDRLLTHSARAVLLVALLASCTATKPPAISEGHLEAPAAEPPSAIPAPVLNSPSLMPPRPQPRPETYTVVVNGVPAQELLFSLARDANLNVDIHPDIEGLVSINAINQTLPQIL
;
A
#
# COMPACT_ATOMS: atom_id res chain seq x y z
N MET A 1 -40.20 52.75 -6.66
CA MET A 1 -40.71 51.56 -5.95
C MET A 1 -40.05 50.26 -6.43
N GLU A 2 -39.40 50.26 -7.59
CA GLU A 2 -38.72 49.10 -8.22
C GLU A 2 -37.41 48.66 -7.52
N ASN A 3 -36.65 49.59 -6.93
CA ASN A 3 -35.35 49.29 -6.30
C ASN A 3 -35.44 48.50 -4.98
N ARG A 4 -36.63 48.39 -4.35
CA ARG A 4 -36.77 47.70 -3.05
C ARG A 4 -36.97 46.18 -3.20
N LEU A 5 -37.52 45.75 -4.34
CA LEU A 5 -37.73 44.33 -4.65
C LEU A 5 -36.44 43.62 -5.06
N MET A 6 -35.50 44.35 -5.69
CA MET A 6 -34.20 43.77 -6.03
C MET A 6 -33.32 43.54 -4.82
N ASP A 7 -33.30 44.45 -3.83
CA ASP A 7 -32.49 44.29 -2.61
C ASP A 7 -32.93 43.11 -1.73
N GLU A 8 -34.23 42.81 -1.69
CA GLU A 8 -34.77 41.67 -0.92
C GLU A 8 -34.48 40.31 -1.58
N TYR A 9 -34.32 40.27 -2.90
CA TYR A 9 -34.10 39.02 -3.65
C TYR A 9 -32.62 38.68 -3.87
N ARG A 10 -31.68 39.63 -3.70
CA ARG A 10 -30.22 39.37 -3.78
C ARG A 10 -29.73 38.22 -2.89
N PRO A 11 -30.10 38.11 -1.59
CA PRO A 11 -29.61 37.01 -0.75
C PRO A 11 -30.19 35.65 -1.14
N VAL A 12 -31.37 35.64 -1.78
CA VAL A 12 -32.01 34.42 -2.30
C VAL A 12 -31.30 33.99 -3.58
N ILE A 13 -31.05 34.91 -4.51
CA ILE A 13 -30.28 34.66 -5.74
C ILE A 13 -28.86 34.17 -5.40
N ASP A 14 -28.16 34.84 -4.47
CA ASP A 14 -26.79 34.48 -4.11
C ASP A 14 -26.72 33.08 -3.47
N ARG A 15 -27.70 32.69 -2.64
CA ARG A 15 -27.78 31.32 -2.11
C ARG A 15 -28.04 30.30 -3.20
N LEU A 16 -28.98 30.57 -4.11
CA LEU A 16 -29.28 29.70 -5.25
C LEU A 16 -28.07 29.54 -6.18
N LEU A 17 -27.34 30.63 -6.46
CA LEU A 17 -26.14 30.65 -7.28
C LEU A 17 -24.97 29.92 -6.60
N THR A 18 -24.83 30.04 -5.28
CA THR A 18 -23.81 29.32 -4.51
C THR A 18 -24.10 27.82 -4.42
N HIS A 19 -25.37 27.43 -4.32
CA HIS A 19 -25.77 26.01 -4.29
C HIS A 19 -25.58 25.36 -5.66
N SER A 20 -25.94 26.03 -6.75
CA SER A 20 -25.68 25.54 -8.10
C SER A 20 -24.17 25.45 -8.39
N ALA A 21 -23.38 26.44 -7.98
CA ALA A 21 -21.92 26.40 -8.12
C ALA A 21 -21.28 25.23 -7.33
N ARG A 22 -21.75 24.98 -6.11
CA ARG A 22 -21.31 23.82 -5.29
C ARG A 22 -21.69 22.49 -5.93
N ALA A 23 -22.90 22.37 -6.46
CA ALA A 23 -23.35 21.15 -7.15
C ALA A 23 -22.52 20.88 -8.41
N VAL A 24 -22.24 21.92 -9.21
CA VAL A 24 -21.39 21.80 -10.42
C VAL A 24 -19.97 21.40 -10.05
N LEU A 25 -19.38 22.00 -9.01
CA LEU A 25 -18.04 21.64 -8.52
C LEU A 25 -17.98 20.18 -8.04
N LEU A 26 -19.00 19.71 -7.32
CA LEU A 26 -19.06 18.33 -6.82
C LEU A 26 -19.15 17.31 -7.97
N VAL A 27 -19.96 17.60 -9.00
CA VAL A 27 -20.07 16.74 -10.20
C VAL A 27 -18.77 16.73 -11.00
N ALA A 28 -18.07 17.87 -11.10
CA ALA A 28 -16.77 17.96 -11.78
C ALA A 28 -15.69 17.12 -11.08
N LEU A 29 -15.68 17.09 -9.74
CA LEU A 29 -14.75 16.28 -8.95
C LEU A 29 -15.01 14.77 -9.06
N LEU A 30 -16.26 14.35 -9.27
CA LEU A 30 -16.60 12.93 -9.45
C LEU A 30 -16.21 12.39 -10.84
N ALA A 31 -16.10 13.26 -11.84
CA ALA A 31 -15.76 12.88 -13.21
C ALA A 31 -14.24 12.76 -13.48
N SER A 32 -13.36 13.11 -12.52
CA SER A 32 -11.91 13.18 -12.76
C SER A 32 -11.15 11.85 -12.66
N CYS A 33 -11.82 10.74 -12.33
CA CYS A 33 -11.16 9.44 -12.11
C CYS A 33 -11.25 8.49 -13.32
N THR A 34 -10.92 8.95 -14.53
CA THR A 34 -10.88 8.08 -15.73
C THR A 34 -9.46 7.63 -16.07
N ALA A 35 -9.28 6.34 -16.35
CA ALA A 35 -7.99 5.79 -16.74
C ALA A 35 -7.63 6.26 -18.16
N THR A 36 -6.52 6.99 -18.30
CA THR A 36 -6.04 7.53 -19.59
C THR A 36 -5.55 6.46 -20.57
N LYS A 37 -5.34 5.23 -20.08
CA LYS A 37 -4.98 4.05 -20.88
C LYS A 37 -5.56 2.79 -20.23
N PRO A 38 -6.84 2.47 -20.45
CA PRO A 38 -7.42 1.24 -19.92
C PRO A 38 -6.73 0.03 -20.57
N PRO A 39 -6.42 -1.03 -19.79
CA PRO A 39 -5.88 -2.26 -20.36
C PRO A 39 -6.92 -2.88 -21.30
N ALA A 40 -6.49 -3.33 -22.48
CA ALA A 40 -7.34 -4.12 -23.34
C ALA A 40 -7.71 -5.42 -22.62
N ILE A 41 -9.01 -5.72 -22.54
CA ILE A 41 -9.48 -7.00 -22.02
C ILE A 41 -9.03 -8.09 -23.00
N SER A 42 -8.36 -9.12 -22.50
CA SER A 42 -7.97 -10.27 -23.33
C SER A 42 -9.23 -11.07 -23.70
N GLU A 43 -9.56 -11.14 -24.98
CA GLU A 43 -10.77 -11.84 -25.46
C GLU A 43 -10.68 -13.37 -25.18
N GLY A 44 -9.47 -13.93 -25.29
CA GLY A 44 -9.23 -15.37 -25.15
C GLY A 44 -9.33 -15.99 -23.74
N HIS A 45 -9.78 -15.26 -22.71
CA HIS A 45 -10.00 -15.86 -21.37
C HIS A 45 -11.42 -16.45 -21.21
N LEU A 46 -12.39 -15.94 -21.99
CA LEU A 46 -13.79 -16.38 -21.92
C LEU A 46 -14.19 -17.28 -23.09
N GLU A 47 -13.38 -17.31 -24.14
CA GLU A 47 -13.61 -18.17 -25.30
C GLU A 47 -13.07 -19.57 -25.01
N ALA A 48 -13.94 -20.57 -25.20
CA ALA A 48 -13.48 -21.95 -25.25
C ALA A 48 -12.47 -22.08 -26.41
N PRO A 49 -11.30 -22.71 -26.22
CA PRO A 49 -10.33 -22.88 -27.28
C PRO A 49 -11.01 -23.47 -28.52
N ALA A 50 -10.92 -22.78 -29.65
CA ALA A 50 -11.30 -23.36 -30.93
C ALA A 50 -10.52 -24.67 -31.06
N ALA A 51 -11.20 -25.77 -31.39
CA ALA A 51 -10.57 -27.07 -31.52
C ALA A 51 -9.50 -27.01 -32.61
N GLU A 52 -8.25 -26.84 -32.21
CA GLU A 52 -7.11 -26.87 -33.11
C GLU A 52 -7.00 -28.29 -33.70
N PRO A 53 -6.65 -28.41 -35.00
CA PRO A 53 -6.32 -29.72 -35.56
C PRO A 53 -5.20 -30.35 -34.72
N PRO A 54 -5.17 -31.69 -34.58
CA PRO A 54 -4.17 -32.36 -33.76
C PRO A 54 -2.76 -32.00 -34.28
N SER A 55 -2.13 -31.04 -33.60
CA SER A 55 -0.75 -30.66 -33.81
C SER A 55 0.12 -31.63 -33.02
N ALA A 56 1.26 -32.02 -33.59
CA ALA A 56 2.20 -32.87 -32.90
C ALA A 56 2.67 -32.15 -31.63
N ILE A 57 2.33 -32.70 -30.46
CA ILE A 57 2.78 -32.16 -29.16
C ILE A 57 4.31 -32.16 -29.19
N PRO A 58 4.98 -30.99 -29.06
CA PRO A 58 6.43 -30.94 -29.05
C PRO A 58 6.95 -31.79 -27.90
N ALA A 59 8.02 -32.55 -28.17
CA ALA A 59 8.59 -33.44 -27.17
C ALA A 59 8.94 -32.65 -25.89
N PRO A 60 8.66 -33.19 -24.69
CA PRO A 60 9.01 -32.55 -23.44
C PRO A 60 10.50 -32.20 -23.39
N VAL A 61 10.82 -31.00 -22.91
CA VAL A 61 12.21 -30.58 -22.71
C VAL A 61 12.75 -31.34 -21.50
N LEU A 62 13.46 -32.44 -21.75
CA LEU A 62 14.03 -33.31 -20.72
C LEU A 62 15.29 -32.74 -20.09
N ASN A 63 15.94 -31.78 -20.75
CA ASN A 63 17.13 -31.11 -20.25
C ASN A 63 16.78 -29.69 -19.81
N SER A 64 16.50 -29.53 -18.52
CA SER A 64 16.56 -28.21 -17.88
C SER A 64 18.03 -27.80 -17.70
N PRO A 65 18.37 -26.52 -17.87
CA PRO A 65 19.72 -26.04 -17.57
C PRO A 65 20.02 -26.28 -16.10
N SER A 66 21.18 -26.89 -15.82
CA SER A 66 21.63 -27.12 -14.45
C SER A 66 21.90 -25.78 -13.78
N LEU A 67 21.10 -25.45 -12.76
CA LEU A 67 21.35 -24.27 -11.94
C LEU A 67 22.52 -24.53 -11.00
N MET A 68 23.31 -23.49 -10.74
CA MET A 68 24.31 -23.55 -9.69
C MET A 68 23.63 -23.84 -8.34
N PRO A 69 24.21 -24.70 -7.49
CA PRO A 69 23.69 -24.92 -6.15
C PRO A 69 23.55 -23.60 -5.39
N PRO A 70 22.47 -23.42 -4.60
CA PRO A 70 22.30 -22.21 -3.80
C PRO A 70 23.46 -22.05 -2.83
N ARG A 71 23.93 -20.82 -2.67
CA ARG A 71 24.99 -20.51 -1.71
C ARG A 71 24.44 -20.70 -0.29
N PRO A 72 25.14 -21.43 0.60
CA PRO A 72 24.77 -21.50 2.00
C PRO A 72 24.74 -20.09 2.61
N GLN A 73 23.62 -19.71 3.20
CA GLN A 73 23.50 -18.47 3.97
C GLN A 73 23.68 -18.79 5.46
N PRO A 74 24.41 -17.95 6.21
CA PRO A 74 24.48 -18.09 7.65
C PRO A 74 23.09 -17.96 8.26
N ARG A 75 22.84 -18.72 9.34
CA ARG A 75 21.59 -18.57 10.09
C ARG A 75 21.57 -17.19 10.75
N PRO A 76 20.46 -16.44 10.65
CA PRO A 76 20.34 -15.17 11.36
C PRO A 76 20.42 -15.38 12.87
N GLU A 77 20.99 -14.41 13.56
CA GLU A 77 21.06 -14.41 15.01
C GLU A 77 19.68 -14.24 15.64
N THR A 78 19.45 -14.92 16.75
CA THR A 78 18.18 -14.90 17.48
C THR A 78 18.35 -14.28 18.85
N TYR A 79 17.39 -13.45 19.24
CA TYR A 79 17.40 -12.69 20.49
C TYR A 79 16.19 -13.05 21.35
N THR A 80 16.34 -12.85 22.66
CA THR A 80 15.25 -12.98 23.63
C THR A 80 15.08 -11.66 24.36
N VAL A 81 13.89 -11.07 24.26
CA VAL A 81 13.52 -9.81 24.89
C VAL A 81 12.20 -9.99 25.60
N VAL A 82 12.20 -9.75 26.91
CA VAL A 82 10.99 -9.74 27.73
C VAL A 82 10.98 -8.44 28.51
N VAL A 83 10.10 -7.54 28.13
CA VAL A 83 9.98 -6.22 28.75
C VAL A 83 8.52 -5.85 28.91
N ASN A 84 8.24 -4.99 29.88
CA ASN A 84 6.89 -4.54 30.18
C ASN A 84 6.90 -3.04 30.43
N GLY A 85 6.22 -2.28 29.56
CA GLY A 85 6.05 -0.84 29.71
C GLY A 85 7.35 -0.05 29.59
N VAL A 86 8.21 -0.41 28.63
CA VAL A 86 9.47 0.31 28.37
C VAL A 86 9.25 1.32 27.23
N PRO A 87 9.82 2.54 27.30
CA PRO A 87 9.74 3.48 26.18
C PRO A 87 10.26 2.87 24.88
N ALA A 88 9.52 3.04 23.78
CA ALA A 88 9.86 2.45 22.48
C ALA A 88 11.28 2.82 22.04
N GLN A 89 11.67 4.09 22.20
CA GLN A 89 12.99 4.59 21.82
C GLN A 89 14.14 3.93 22.61
N GLU A 90 13.96 3.69 23.91
CA GLU A 90 14.95 3.00 24.76
C GLU A 90 15.10 1.53 24.37
N LEU A 91 13.97 0.87 24.06
CA LEU A 91 13.96 -0.50 23.59
C LEU A 91 14.71 -0.63 22.26
N LEU A 92 14.39 0.24 21.30
CA LEU A 92 15.04 0.25 19.98
C LEU A 92 16.55 0.51 20.10
N PHE A 93 16.97 1.45 20.94
CA PHE A 93 18.37 1.75 21.17
C PHE A 93 19.14 0.60 21.82
N SER A 94 18.55 -0.04 22.83
CA SER A 94 19.19 -1.20 23.50
C SER A 94 19.32 -2.40 22.56
N LEU A 95 18.29 -2.69 21.76
CA LEU A 95 18.33 -3.73 20.73
C LEU A 95 19.38 -3.47 19.65
N ALA A 96 19.44 -2.24 19.12
CA ALA A 96 20.42 -1.85 18.12
C ALA A 96 21.86 -2.03 18.62
N ARG A 97 22.13 -1.60 19.86
CA ARG A 97 23.42 -1.76 20.51
C ARG A 97 23.81 -3.23 20.67
N ASP A 98 22.89 -4.04 21.16
CA ASP A 98 23.16 -5.46 21.45
C ASP A 98 23.38 -6.27 20.17
N ALA A 99 22.69 -5.92 19.08
CA ALA A 99 22.88 -6.51 17.75
C ALA A 99 24.01 -5.87 16.92
N ASN A 100 24.71 -4.87 17.47
CA ASN A 100 25.75 -4.09 16.78
C ASN A 100 25.28 -3.54 15.42
N LEU A 101 24.05 -3.00 15.37
CA LEU A 101 23.46 -2.40 14.19
C LEU A 101 23.42 -0.88 14.29
N ASN A 102 23.59 -0.23 13.13
CA ASN A 102 23.33 1.20 12.98
C ASN A 102 21.84 1.40 12.72
N VAL A 103 21.19 2.18 13.58
CA VAL A 103 19.75 2.42 13.51
C VAL A 103 19.50 3.92 13.72
N ASP A 104 18.71 4.52 12.84
CA ASP A 104 18.22 5.89 12.98
C ASP A 104 16.83 5.87 13.62
N ILE A 105 16.67 6.53 14.77
CA ILE A 105 15.40 6.60 15.49
C ILE A 105 14.86 8.02 15.39
N HIS A 106 13.69 8.18 14.77
CA HIS A 106 13.03 9.48 14.67
C HIS A 106 12.61 9.98 16.07
N PRO A 107 12.76 11.29 16.39
CA PRO A 107 12.42 11.83 17.72
C PRO A 107 10.95 11.64 18.10
N ASP A 108 10.05 11.64 17.12
CA ASP A 108 8.60 11.46 17.34
C ASP A 108 8.17 10.02 17.66
N ILE A 109 9.11 9.07 17.79
CA ILE A 109 8.79 7.70 18.23
C ILE A 109 8.55 7.71 19.74
N GLU A 110 7.28 7.75 20.11
CA GLU A 110 6.80 7.80 21.48
C GLU A 110 5.97 6.55 21.86
N GLY A 111 5.76 6.35 23.16
CA GLY A 111 4.88 5.30 23.68
C GLY A 111 5.61 4.21 24.46
N LEU A 112 4.82 3.45 25.22
CA LEU A 112 5.31 2.33 26.02
C LEU A 112 5.04 1.02 25.28
N VAL A 113 6.04 0.15 25.25
CA VAL A 113 6.00 -1.16 24.61
C VAL A 113 6.19 -2.24 25.66
N SER A 114 5.34 -3.27 25.57
CA SER A 114 5.51 -4.53 26.28
C SER A 114 5.66 -5.61 25.23
N ILE A 115 6.77 -6.34 25.25
CA ILE A 115 7.07 -7.40 24.28
C ILE A 115 7.63 -8.62 24.98
N ASN A 116 7.23 -9.79 24.47
CA ASN A 116 7.81 -11.08 24.81
C ASN A 116 8.21 -11.76 23.49
N ALA A 117 9.47 -11.57 23.10
CA ALA A 117 10.06 -12.19 21.92
C ALA A 117 11.11 -13.20 22.38
N ILE A 118 10.91 -14.47 22.04
CA ILE A 118 11.82 -15.57 22.41
C ILE A 118 12.32 -16.21 21.12
N ASN A 119 13.64 -16.33 20.99
CA ASN A 119 14.31 -16.90 19.83
C ASN A 119 13.86 -16.28 18.49
N GLN A 120 13.65 -14.96 18.47
CA GLN A 120 13.24 -14.23 17.27
C GLN A 120 14.44 -13.55 16.64
N THR A 121 14.45 -13.46 15.31
CA THR A 121 15.46 -12.68 14.61
C THR A 121 15.19 -11.20 14.80
N LEU A 122 16.23 -10.36 14.77
CA LEU A 122 16.06 -8.93 14.97
C LEU A 122 15.07 -8.28 13.97
N PRO A 123 15.07 -8.60 12.66
CA PRO A 123 14.08 -8.08 11.71
C PRO A 123 12.63 -8.52 11.96
N GLN A 124 12.40 -9.52 12.81
CA GLN A 124 11.04 -9.91 13.24
C GLN A 124 10.60 -9.15 14.49
N ILE A 125 11.55 -8.61 15.25
CA ILE A 125 11.29 -7.81 16.46
C ILE A 125 11.01 -6.34 16.10
N LEU A 126 11.66 -5.83 15.04
CA LEU A 126 11.55 -4.46 14.51
C LEU A 126 10.51 -4.36 13.40
#